data_AF-A0AAV2HZ30-F1
#
_entry.id   AF-A0AAV2HZ30-F1
#
_cell.length_a   1.000
_cell.length_b   1.000
_cell.length_c   1.000
_cell.angle_alpha   90.00
_cell.angle_beta   90.00
_cell.angle_gamma   90.00
#
_symmetry.space_group_name_H-M   'P 1'
#
loop_
_entity.id
_entity.type
_entity.pdbx_description
1 polymer ?
#
loop_
_entity_poly.entity_id
_entity_poly.type
_entity_poly.pdbx_seq_one_letter_code
_entity_poly.pdbx_strand_id
1 'polypeptide(L)'
;MLVKLSVVLLVVFVASTSLAKKRTRHVLSKRANAKCEEYESLCPRDRTQCIKNDMICDTVSDCISGNEEEDCPTDCSGENQFKCPDGKCISRRWLCNSFNHCGDGADEKDCDKLVCAPGKIKCPTGSCIYKDDFCDKWNDCGDHSDEPKSCEYYAIPGKRSVHEKKRTITKRQAGDPWPQPTY
;
A
#
# COMPACT_ATOMS: atom_id res chain seq x y z
N MET A 1 44.72 -33.23 -26.58
CA MET A 1 43.58 -32.28 -26.67
C MET A 1 42.55 -32.63 -25.61
N LEU A 2 42.80 -32.30 -24.34
CA LEU A 2 41.92 -32.63 -23.21
C LEU A 2 41.90 -31.48 -22.18
N VAL A 3 41.75 -30.26 -22.70
CA VAL A 3 41.53 -29.05 -21.91
C VAL A 3 40.49 -28.25 -22.68
N LYS A 4 39.20 -28.50 -22.41
CA LYS A 4 38.05 -27.65 -22.83
C LYS A 4 36.65 -28.15 -22.40
N LEU A 5 36.51 -29.17 -21.55
CA LEU A 5 35.17 -29.62 -21.10
C LEU A 5 34.74 -29.19 -19.70
N SER A 6 35.60 -28.60 -18.87
CA SER A 6 35.24 -28.30 -17.46
C SER A 6 34.74 -26.88 -17.20
N VAL A 7 34.68 -25.99 -18.19
CA VAL A 7 34.33 -24.57 -17.96
C VAL A 7 32.95 -24.19 -18.51
N VAL A 8 32.34 -25.01 -19.38
CA VAL A 8 31.02 -24.70 -19.95
C VAL A 8 29.86 -25.13 -19.03
N LEU A 9 30.09 -26.01 -18.06
CA LEU A 9 29.02 -26.51 -17.17
C LEU A 9 28.70 -25.62 -15.96
N LEU A 10 29.55 -24.64 -15.63
CA LEU A 10 29.30 -23.75 -14.48
C LEU A 10 28.60 -22.44 -14.86
N VAL A 11 28.46 -22.13 -16.14
CA VAL A 11 27.84 -20.86 -16.60
C VAL A 11 26.33 -21.00 -16.86
N VAL A 12 25.76 -22.21 -16.75
CA VAL A 12 24.32 -22.46 -16.99
C VAL A 12 23.46 -22.31 -15.71
N PHE A 13 24.07 -22.16 -14.53
CA PHE A 13 23.31 -21.99 -13.27
C PHE A 13 22.98 -20.52 -12.92
N VAL A 14 23.35 -19.56 -13.76
CA VAL A 14 23.08 -18.13 -13.56
C VAL A 14 21.97 -17.63 -14.48
N ALA A 15 20.78 -18.22 -14.44
CA ALA A 15 19.56 -17.61 -14.97
C ALA A 15 18.32 -18.48 -14.71
N SER A 16 17.81 -18.57 -13.47
CA SER A 16 16.43 -19.07 -13.21
C SER A 16 15.94 -18.85 -11.76
N THR A 17 16.30 -17.75 -11.11
CA THR A 17 15.59 -17.33 -9.89
C THR A 17 14.71 -16.13 -10.20
N SER A 18 13.66 -16.38 -10.98
CA SER A 18 12.46 -15.53 -10.96
C SER A 18 11.83 -15.59 -9.57
N LEU A 19 12.42 -14.91 -8.59
CA LEU A 19 11.65 -14.44 -7.44
C LEU A 19 10.80 -13.29 -7.95
N ALA A 20 9.60 -13.64 -8.44
CA ALA A 20 8.50 -12.70 -8.44
C ALA A 20 8.37 -12.18 -7.01
N LYS A 21 8.83 -10.95 -6.78
CA LYS A 21 8.72 -10.25 -5.51
C LYS A 21 7.24 -9.97 -5.32
N LYS A 22 6.51 -10.93 -4.75
CA LYS A 22 5.11 -10.81 -4.38
C LYS A 22 5.00 -9.50 -3.59
N ARG A 23 4.22 -8.55 -4.13
CA ARG A 23 3.92 -7.28 -3.49
C ARG A 23 3.11 -7.60 -2.24
N THR A 24 3.79 -7.90 -1.14
CA THR A 24 3.15 -8.07 0.18
C THR A 24 2.64 -6.70 0.58
N ARG A 25 1.35 -6.46 0.34
CA ARG A 25 0.62 -5.37 1.00
C ARG A 25 0.73 -5.58 2.51
N HIS A 26 0.78 -4.46 3.21
CA HIS A 26 1.14 -4.38 4.62
C HIS A 26 0.10 -5.08 5.51
N VAL A 27 0.32 -6.36 5.79
CA VAL A 27 -0.42 -7.11 6.80
C VAL A 27 0.01 -6.59 8.18
N LEU A 28 -0.76 -5.67 8.76
CA LEU A 28 -0.57 -5.19 10.14
C LEU A 28 -1.04 -6.26 11.12
N SER A 29 -0.16 -7.19 11.47
CA SER A 29 -0.35 -8.07 12.63
C SER A 29 -0.32 -7.22 13.91
N LYS A 30 -1.48 -6.86 14.45
CA LYS A 30 -1.64 -6.27 15.79
C LYS A 30 -2.30 -7.30 16.71
N ARG A 31 -1.78 -7.39 17.94
CA ARG A 31 -2.13 -8.39 18.97
C ARG A 31 -3.64 -8.46 19.28
N ALA A 32 -4.07 -9.63 19.75
CA ALA A 32 -5.40 -9.90 20.29
C ALA A 32 -5.88 -8.80 21.26
N ASN A 33 -7.10 -8.28 21.01
CA ASN A 33 -7.72 -7.11 21.63
C ASN A 33 -7.29 -5.74 21.06
N ALA A 34 -7.18 -5.64 19.73
CA ALA A 34 -6.96 -4.37 19.03
C ALA A 34 -8.30 -3.71 18.69
N LYS A 35 -8.56 -2.54 19.29
CA LYS A 35 -9.48 -1.57 18.69
C LYS A 35 -8.81 -1.05 17.42
N CYS A 36 -9.38 -1.32 16.25
CA CYS A 36 -8.87 -0.78 14.99
C CYS A 36 -9.06 0.74 14.98
N GLU A 37 -8.27 1.44 14.16
CA GLU A 37 -8.40 2.89 14.01
C GLU A 37 -9.80 3.26 13.46
N GLU A 38 -10.20 4.53 13.60
CA GLU A 38 -11.27 5.10 12.77
C GLU A 38 -10.91 4.75 11.30
N TYR A 39 -11.85 4.36 10.43
CA TYR A 39 -11.61 3.89 9.03
C TYR A 39 -10.89 2.53 8.81
N GLU A 40 -10.58 1.78 9.86
CA GLU A 40 -10.12 0.38 9.78
C GLU A 40 -11.15 -0.60 10.36
N SER A 41 -11.13 -1.84 9.88
CA SER A 41 -11.99 -2.92 10.36
C SER A 41 -11.21 -4.20 10.60
N LEU A 42 -11.74 -5.06 11.48
CA LEU A 42 -11.18 -6.38 11.73
C LEU A 42 -11.52 -7.31 10.56
N CYS A 43 -10.54 -8.10 10.12
CA CYS A 43 -10.75 -9.14 9.11
C CYS A 43 -11.97 -10.03 9.45
N PRO A 44 -12.86 -10.36 8.49
CA PRO A 44 -14.22 -10.82 8.83
C PRO A 44 -14.28 -12.14 9.61
N ARG A 45 -13.34 -13.08 9.40
CA ARG A 45 -13.25 -14.32 10.20
C ARG A 45 -12.21 -14.24 11.30
N ASP A 46 -10.97 -14.01 10.93
CA ASP A 46 -9.86 -14.18 11.87
C ASP A 46 -9.87 -13.12 12.97
N ARG A 47 -10.36 -11.90 12.65
CA ARG A 47 -10.37 -10.75 13.55
C ARG A 47 -9.02 -10.51 14.26
N THR A 48 -7.92 -10.96 13.65
CA THR A 48 -6.55 -10.84 14.17
C THR A 48 -5.76 -9.71 13.52
N GLN A 49 -6.29 -9.15 12.45
CA GLN A 49 -5.67 -8.11 11.65
C GLN A 49 -6.70 -6.99 11.40
N CYS A 50 -6.23 -5.76 11.52
CA CYS A 50 -6.96 -4.59 11.05
C CYS A 50 -6.55 -4.32 9.60
N ILE A 51 -7.54 -4.18 8.72
CA ILE A 51 -7.37 -3.72 7.34
C ILE A 51 -8.19 -2.44 7.14
N LYS A 52 -7.77 -1.62 6.17
CA LYS A 52 -8.54 -0.44 5.78
C LYS A 52 -9.89 -0.89 5.20
N ASN A 53 -10.96 -0.15 5.43
CA ASN A 53 -12.29 -0.56 4.97
C ASN A 53 -12.36 -0.77 3.46
N ASP A 54 -11.58 -0.02 2.68
CA ASP A 54 -11.53 -0.12 1.22
C ASP A 54 -10.77 -1.34 0.69
N MET A 55 -10.15 -2.13 1.58
CA MET A 55 -9.52 -3.43 1.31
C MET A 55 -10.50 -4.59 1.51
N ILE A 56 -11.77 -4.30 1.85
CA ILE A 56 -12.82 -5.31 1.86
C ILE A 56 -13.44 -5.35 0.48
N CYS A 57 -13.45 -6.52 -0.15
CA CYS A 57 -13.99 -6.73 -1.48
C CYS A 57 -13.33 -5.86 -2.55
N ASP A 58 -12.01 -5.73 -2.48
CA ASP A 58 -11.19 -4.91 -3.38
C ASP A 58 -10.49 -5.72 -4.48
N THR A 59 -10.85 -7.00 -4.61
CA THR A 59 -10.28 -8.04 -5.48
C THR A 59 -8.87 -8.50 -5.10
N VAL A 60 -8.34 -8.04 -3.97
CA VAL A 60 -6.99 -8.37 -3.49
C VAL A 60 -7.07 -8.89 -2.07
N SER A 61 -6.40 -10.01 -1.82
CA SER A 61 -6.29 -10.54 -0.48
C SER A 61 -5.33 -9.69 0.36
N ASP A 62 -5.88 -9.00 1.35
CA ASP A 62 -5.23 -8.15 2.34
C ASP A 62 -5.27 -8.77 3.75
N CYS A 63 -6.24 -9.63 4.07
CA CYS A 63 -6.18 -10.46 5.28
C CYS A 63 -5.30 -11.69 5.09
N ILE A 64 -4.76 -12.21 6.19
CA ILE A 64 -3.98 -13.46 6.18
C ILE A 64 -4.78 -14.65 5.61
N SER A 65 -6.08 -14.73 5.90
CA SER A 65 -6.97 -15.77 5.36
C SER A 65 -7.52 -15.45 3.97
N GLY A 66 -7.49 -14.18 3.53
CA GLY A 66 -8.12 -13.73 2.27
C GLY A 66 -9.65 -13.78 2.26
N ASN A 67 -10.26 -13.98 3.43
CA ASN A 67 -11.69 -14.23 3.56
C ASN A 67 -12.56 -12.97 3.35
N GLU A 68 -11.95 -11.79 3.34
CA GLU A 68 -12.53 -10.49 3.01
C GLU A 68 -13.01 -10.39 1.57
N GLU A 69 -12.56 -11.30 0.70
CA GLU A 69 -12.96 -11.37 -0.71
C GLU A 69 -13.98 -12.50 -0.99
N GLU A 70 -14.33 -13.33 -0.01
CA GLU A 70 -15.16 -14.53 -0.21
C GLU A 70 -16.67 -14.27 -0.17
N ASP A 71 -17.13 -13.27 0.59
CA ASP A 71 -18.55 -12.97 0.82
C ASP A 71 -18.90 -11.53 0.44
N CYS A 72 -18.53 -11.18 -0.79
CA CYS A 72 -18.71 -9.84 -1.33
C CYS A 72 -20.05 -9.66 -2.03
N PRO A 73 -20.75 -8.54 -1.83
CA PRO A 73 -21.96 -8.22 -2.59
C PRO A 73 -21.67 -8.24 -4.09
N THR A 74 -22.48 -9.00 -4.84
CA THR A 74 -22.33 -9.14 -6.30
C THR A 74 -23.07 -8.03 -7.05
N ASP A 75 -23.94 -7.29 -6.38
CA ASP A 75 -24.76 -6.20 -6.91
C ASP A 75 -24.09 -4.81 -6.80
N CYS A 76 -22.79 -4.78 -6.47
CA CYS A 76 -22.00 -3.59 -6.20
C CYS A 76 -22.51 -2.74 -5.01
N SER A 77 -23.34 -3.30 -4.12
CA SER A 77 -23.91 -2.59 -2.98
C SER A 77 -22.94 -2.45 -1.80
N GLY A 78 -21.72 -2.99 -1.92
CA GLY A 78 -20.68 -2.78 -0.92
C GLY A 78 -20.30 -1.31 -0.81
N GLU A 79 -20.14 -0.79 0.41
CA GLU A 79 -19.80 0.63 0.65
C GLU A 79 -18.49 1.06 -0.05
N ASN A 80 -17.59 0.10 -0.29
CA ASN A 80 -16.28 0.30 -0.92
C ASN A 80 -16.24 -0.11 -2.40
N GLN A 81 -17.40 -0.38 -3.00
CA GLN A 81 -17.54 -0.73 -4.41
C GLN A 81 -18.16 0.41 -5.21
N PHE A 82 -17.83 0.45 -6.49
CA PHE A 82 -18.41 1.34 -7.48
C PHE A 82 -18.90 0.51 -8.65
N LYS A 83 -20.12 0.82 -9.12
CA LYS A 83 -20.75 0.16 -10.26
C LYS A 83 -20.46 0.95 -11.53
N CYS A 84 -19.69 0.35 -12.42
CA CYS A 84 -19.45 0.85 -13.76
C CYS A 84 -20.74 0.84 -14.60
N PRO A 85 -20.84 1.67 -15.66
CA PRO A 85 -22.02 1.73 -16.52
C PRO A 85 -22.35 0.41 -17.25
N ASP A 86 -21.33 -0.42 -17.51
CA ASP A 86 -21.44 -1.76 -18.08
C ASP A 86 -21.92 -2.82 -17.07
N GLY A 87 -22.09 -2.43 -15.79
CA GLY A 87 -22.51 -3.30 -14.70
C GLY A 87 -21.36 -3.97 -13.94
N LYS A 88 -20.10 -3.72 -14.30
CA LYS A 88 -18.93 -4.23 -13.58
C LYS A 88 -18.78 -3.54 -12.23
N CYS A 89 -18.46 -4.29 -11.18
CA CYS A 89 -18.07 -3.70 -9.89
C CYS A 89 -16.55 -3.52 -9.84
N ILE A 90 -16.11 -2.34 -9.41
CA ILE A 90 -14.70 -2.05 -9.11
C ILE A 90 -14.58 -1.49 -7.70
N SER A 91 -13.38 -1.51 -7.12
CA SER A 91 -13.15 -0.85 -5.84
C SER A 91 -13.19 0.67 -6.00
N ARG A 92 -13.74 1.38 -5.02
CA ARG A 92 -13.73 2.87 -4.99
C ARG A 92 -12.31 3.45 -4.97
N ARG A 93 -11.30 2.69 -4.56
CA ARG A 93 -9.88 3.10 -4.63
C ARG A 93 -9.35 3.16 -6.07
N TRP A 94 -10.09 2.61 -7.03
CA TRP A 94 -9.74 2.65 -8.45
C TRP A 94 -10.37 3.84 -9.17
N LEU A 95 -11.21 4.61 -8.49
CA LEU A 95 -11.71 5.86 -9.05
C LEU A 95 -10.58 6.87 -9.14
N CYS A 96 -10.47 7.51 -10.31
CA CYS A 96 -9.60 8.65 -10.55
C CYS A 96 -8.11 8.37 -10.36
N ASN A 97 -7.68 7.13 -10.56
CA ASN A 97 -6.29 6.75 -10.37
C ASN A 97 -5.48 6.76 -11.68
N SER A 98 -6.00 7.40 -12.72
CA SER A 98 -5.43 7.50 -14.06
C SER A 98 -5.41 6.19 -14.85
N PHE A 99 -6.10 5.14 -14.39
CA PHE A 99 -6.22 3.87 -15.10
C PHE A 99 -7.68 3.50 -15.30
N ASN A 100 -8.03 3.09 -16.51
CA ASN A 100 -9.38 2.68 -16.86
C ASN A 100 -9.67 1.25 -16.38
N HIS A 101 -10.38 1.13 -15.26
CA HIS A 101 -10.83 -0.14 -14.69
C HIS A 101 -12.24 -0.53 -15.12
N CYS A 102 -13.09 0.44 -15.47
CA CYS A 102 -14.43 0.14 -16.02
C CYS A 102 -14.40 -0.35 -17.47
N GLY A 103 -13.34 -0.09 -18.22
CA GLY A 103 -13.22 -0.38 -19.65
C GLY A 103 -13.69 0.77 -20.54
N ASP A 104 -14.64 1.59 -20.10
CA ASP A 104 -15.15 2.79 -20.78
C ASP A 104 -14.64 4.12 -20.18
N GLY A 105 -13.75 4.02 -19.18
CA GLY A 105 -13.16 5.13 -18.44
C GLY A 105 -14.14 5.85 -17.52
N ALA A 106 -15.30 5.28 -17.21
CA ALA A 106 -16.27 5.91 -16.30
C ALA A 106 -15.70 6.14 -14.90
N ASP A 107 -14.77 5.30 -14.46
CA ASP A 107 -14.04 5.44 -13.20
C ASP A 107 -13.07 6.62 -13.17
N GLU A 108 -12.74 7.18 -14.34
CA GLU A 108 -11.81 8.31 -14.51
C GLU A 108 -12.55 9.61 -14.92
N LYS A 109 -13.88 9.64 -14.79
CA LYS A 109 -14.72 10.81 -15.11
C LYS A 109 -15.19 11.51 -13.84
N ASP A 110 -15.40 12.83 -13.94
CA ASP A 110 -15.97 13.66 -12.87
C ASP A 110 -15.20 13.60 -11.53
N CYS A 111 -13.88 13.37 -11.57
CA CYS A 111 -13.00 13.27 -10.42
C CYS A 111 -13.05 14.49 -9.48
N ASP A 112 -13.33 15.67 -10.02
CA ASP A 112 -13.52 16.91 -9.25
C ASP A 112 -14.74 16.86 -8.33
N LYS A 113 -15.78 16.10 -8.71
CA LYS A 113 -17.03 15.96 -7.96
C LYS A 113 -16.97 14.82 -6.94
N LEU A 114 -15.97 13.95 -7.02
CA LEU A 114 -15.81 12.84 -6.07
C LEU A 114 -15.56 13.38 -4.66
N VAL A 115 -16.41 12.97 -3.72
CA VAL A 115 -16.22 13.20 -2.28
C VAL A 115 -15.55 11.96 -1.70
N CYS A 116 -14.36 12.16 -1.12
CA CYS A 116 -13.65 11.08 -0.46
C CYS A 116 -14.38 10.63 0.81
N ALA A 117 -14.28 9.33 1.11
CA ALA A 117 -14.81 8.77 2.35
C ALA A 117 -14.20 9.46 3.59
N PRO A 118 -14.91 9.50 4.74
CA PRO A 118 -14.34 10.03 5.97
C PRO A 118 -13.02 9.33 6.33
N GLY A 119 -12.01 10.10 6.76
CA GLY A 119 -10.66 9.60 7.01
C GLY A 119 -9.72 9.62 5.80
N LYS A 120 -10.23 9.95 4.61
CA LYS A 120 -9.45 10.12 3.38
C LYS A 120 -9.24 11.58 3.01
N ILE A 121 -8.12 11.86 2.34
CA ILE A 121 -7.73 13.15 1.79
C ILE A 121 -7.88 13.07 0.27
N LYS A 122 -8.47 14.12 -0.31
CA LYS A 122 -8.61 14.26 -1.76
C LYS A 122 -7.32 14.84 -2.35
N CYS A 123 -6.73 14.10 -3.27
CA CYS A 123 -5.61 14.55 -4.08
C CYS A 123 -6.06 15.60 -5.10
N PRO A 124 -5.18 16.51 -5.55
CA PRO A 124 -5.45 17.41 -6.65
C PRO A 124 -5.80 16.69 -7.97
N THR A 125 -5.27 15.48 -8.15
CA THR A 125 -5.60 14.58 -9.27
C THR A 125 -7.02 14.01 -9.20
N GLY A 126 -7.68 14.10 -8.04
CA GLY A 126 -9.02 13.57 -7.79
C GLY A 126 -9.06 12.23 -7.06
N SER A 127 -7.91 11.54 -6.93
CA SER A 127 -7.74 10.34 -6.10
C SER A 127 -8.03 10.59 -4.61
N CYS A 128 -8.37 9.53 -3.87
CA CYS A 128 -8.57 9.58 -2.42
C CYS A 128 -7.58 8.68 -1.67
N ILE A 129 -6.68 9.27 -0.89
CA ILE A 129 -5.68 8.57 -0.08
C ILE A 129 -6.05 8.62 1.40
N TYR A 130 -5.50 7.76 2.25
CA TYR A 130 -5.72 7.89 3.69
C TYR A 130 -4.89 9.01 4.29
N LYS A 131 -5.33 9.57 5.41
CA LYS A 131 -4.56 10.57 6.15
C LYS A 131 -3.17 10.07 6.57
N ASP A 132 -3.04 8.77 6.82
CA ASP A 132 -1.76 8.14 7.16
C ASP A 132 -0.82 7.97 5.96
N ASP A 133 -1.35 8.07 4.74
CA ASP A 133 -0.61 8.00 3.47
C ASP A 133 -0.22 9.43 2.99
N PHE A 134 -0.48 10.47 3.80
CA PHE A 134 -0.06 11.84 3.52
C PHE A 134 1.21 12.16 4.31
N CYS A 135 2.25 12.67 3.64
CA CYS A 135 3.58 12.87 4.22
C CYS A 135 4.25 11.56 4.75
N ASP A 136 4.01 10.42 4.11
CA ASP A 136 4.57 9.12 4.48
C ASP A 136 5.83 8.72 3.66
N LYS A 137 6.23 9.58 2.71
CA LYS A 137 7.33 9.47 1.73
C LYS A 137 7.02 8.62 0.50
N TRP A 138 5.77 8.26 0.27
CA TRP A 138 5.32 7.57 -0.93
C TRP A 138 4.50 8.50 -1.82
N ASN A 139 4.41 8.15 -3.10
CA ASN A 139 3.57 8.89 -4.04
C ASN A 139 2.26 8.11 -4.20
N ASP A 140 1.33 8.37 -3.30
CA ASP A 140 0.01 7.77 -3.28
C ASP A 140 -1.01 8.59 -4.11
N CYS A 141 -0.81 9.89 -4.27
CA CYS A 141 -1.64 10.72 -5.17
C CYS A 141 -1.34 10.53 -6.67
N GLY A 142 -0.19 9.94 -7.01
CA GLY A 142 0.30 9.76 -8.38
C GLY A 142 1.12 10.95 -8.91
N ASP A 143 0.90 12.16 -8.38
CA ASP A 143 1.57 13.41 -8.75
C ASP A 143 2.51 13.97 -7.66
N HIS A 144 2.71 13.24 -6.55
CA HIS A 144 3.44 13.66 -5.34
C HIS A 144 2.81 14.85 -4.58
N SER A 145 1.55 15.19 -4.85
CA SER A 145 0.87 16.28 -4.12
C SER A 145 0.58 15.95 -2.65
N ASP A 146 0.68 14.67 -2.27
CA ASP A 146 0.68 14.14 -0.92
C ASP A 146 2.01 14.28 -0.17
N GLU A 147 3.09 14.62 -0.88
CA GLU A 147 4.44 14.80 -0.34
C GLU A 147 5.00 16.22 -0.58
N PRO A 148 4.27 17.30 -0.26
CA PRO A 148 4.78 18.65 -0.42
C PRO A 148 6.02 18.88 0.46
N LYS A 149 6.90 19.82 0.06
CA LYS A 149 8.10 20.18 0.85
C LYS A 149 7.77 20.57 2.30
N SER A 150 6.57 21.05 2.58
CA SER A 150 6.10 21.33 3.94
C SER A 150 6.05 20.09 4.86
N CYS A 151 5.93 18.88 4.29
CA CYS A 151 6.01 17.61 5.02
C CYS A 151 7.37 17.39 5.69
N GLU A 152 8.43 18.10 5.26
CA GLU A 152 9.77 18.03 5.87
C GLU A 152 9.74 18.42 7.37
N TYR A 153 8.69 19.12 7.84
CA TYR A 153 8.48 19.47 9.24
C TYR A 153 7.44 18.60 9.98
N TYR A 154 6.59 17.84 9.26
CA TYR A 154 5.50 17.04 9.81
C TYR A 154 5.81 15.54 9.83
N ALA A 155 7.05 15.15 10.13
CA ALA A 155 7.29 13.83 10.68
C ALA A 155 6.55 13.75 12.02
N ILE A 156 5.29 13.29 12.00
CA ILE A 156 4.42 13.24 13.17
C ILE A 156 5.19 12.55 14.32
N PRO A 157 5.46 13.25 15.44
CA PRO A 157 6.10 12.64 16.59
C PRO A 157 5.18 11.52 17.10
N GLY A 158 5.54 10.26 16.84
CA GLY A 158 4.79 9.09 17.32
C GLY A 158 4.23 8.15 16.25
N LYS A 159 4.17 8.55 14.97
CA LYS A 159 3.90 7.59 13.88
C LYS A 159 5.25 7.05 13.42
N ARG A 160 5.64 5.86 13.91
CA ARG A 160 6.81 5.16 13.36
C ARG A 160 6.52 4.92 11.88
N SER A 161 7.31 5.55 11.00
CA SER A 161 7.33 5.21 9.58
C SER A 161 7.34 3.68 9.47
N VAL A 162 6.35 3.12 8.77
CA VAL A 162 6.25 1.67 8.56
C VAL A 162 7.46 1.15 7.77
N HIS A 163 8.27 2.05 7.19
CA HIS A 163 9.50 1.75 6.48
C HIS A 163 10.80 1.86 7.33
N GLU A 164 10.75 2.31 8.58
CA GLU A 164 11.92 2.37 9.49
C GLU A 164 12.09 1.08 10.33
N LYS A 165 11.81 -0.10 9.75
CA LYS A 165 12.02 -1.39 10.43
C LYS A 165 12.82 -2.40 9.61
N LYS A 166 13.90 -1.98 8.94
CA LYS A 166 14.99 -2.88 8.54
C LYS A 166 16.38 -2.21 8.61
N ARG A 167 16.79 -1.78 9.80
CA ARG A 167 18.22 -1.70 10.15
C ARG A 167 18.43 -2.35 11.52
N THR A 168 18.40 -3.68 11.53
CA THR A 168 18.88 -4.46 12.67
C THR A 168 20.40 -4.32 12.77
N ILE A 169 20.82 -3.59 13.80
CA ILE A 169 21.97 -3.84 14.68
C ILE A 169 23.03 -4.79 14.08
N THR A 170 24.06 -4.22 13.46
CA THR A 170 25.43 -4.71 13.63
C THR A 170 26.15 -3.72 14.53
N LYS A 171 26.14 -4.00 15.85
CA LYS A 171 27.16 -3.47 16.75
C LYS A 171 28.51 -3.99 16.26
N ARG A 172 29.48 -3.08 16.04
CA ARG A 172 30.90 -3.24 16.37
C ARG A 172 31.57 -1.85 16.34
N GLN A 173 32.50 -1.68 17.27
CA GLN A 173 33.36 -0.52 17.61
C GLN A 173 33.77 0.36 16.41
N ALA A 174 34.07 1.66 16.54
CA ALA A 174 34.82 2.34 17.59
C ALA A 174 34.45 3.83 17.62
N GLY A 175 34.84 4.52 18.69
CA GLY A 175 34.59 5.95 18.88
C GLY A 175 35.22 6.81 17.79
N ASP A 176 34.59 7.96 17.55
CA ASP A 176 35.23 9.26 17.39
C ASP A 176 34.17 10.37 17.54
N PRO A 177 34.51 11.56 18.08
CA PRO A 177 33.58 12.64 18.38
C PRO A 177 33.48 13.68 17.25
N TRP A 178 32.66 14.71 17.49
CA TRP A 178 32.65 16.09 16.91
C TRP A 178 31.49 16.44 15.96
N PRO A 179 31.10 17.73 15.84
CA PRO A 179 31.13 18.83 16.82
C PRO A 179 29.74 19.47 17.04
N GLN A 180 29.58 20.21 18.15
CA GLN A 180 28.42 21.08 18.37
C GLN A 180 28.54 22.35 17.50
N PRO A 181 27.43 22.94 17.02
CA PRO A 181 27.46 24.20 16.31
C PRO A 181 27.72 25.35 17.28
N THR A 182 28.80 26.11 17.05
CA THR A 182 29.00 27.42 17.69
C THR A 182 28.08 28.45 17.05
N TYR A 183 27.52 29.30 17.89
CA TYR A 183 26.71 30.48 17.55
C TYR A 183 27.47 31.47 16.66
#